data_AF-A0AAV2SIR2-F1
#
_entry.id   AF-A0AAV2SIR2-F1
#
_cell.length_a   1.000
_cell.length_b   1.000
_cell.length_c   1.000
_cell.angle_alpha   90.00
_cell.angle_beta   90.00
_cell.angle_gamma   90.00
#
_symmetry.space_group_name_H-M   'P 1'
#
loop_
_entity.id
_entity.type
_entity.pdbx_description
1 polymer ?
#
loop_
_entity_poly.entity_id
_entity_poly.type
_entity_poly.pdbx_seq_one_letter_code
_entity_poly.pdbx_strand_id
1 'polypeptide(L)'
;MVYPLPLSSRVEGSFAYQTVKDRLPVILTRVIDHIYRDKDIIAAKYGEGARDECKEITNRLSQLKNELQTNKPLKIIQPKRNPGTYDDSEWWNNIFESYCEVHGEVPKWYTASWLYVECYMYAKIHESFYIRVIPGETNAHLHHYDTDLHKTFSF
;
A
#
# COMPACT_ATOMS: atom_id res chain seq x y z
N MET A 1 -12.66 18.76 26.29
CA MET A 1 -11.49 17.88 26.57
C MET A 1 -10.51 18.07 25.43
N VAL A 2 -9.27 18.50 25.70
CA VAL A 2 -8.25 18.68 24.66
C VAL A 2 -7.44 17.39 24.61
N TYR A 3 -7.52 16.66 23.50
CA TYR A 3 -6.70 15.49 23.27
C TYR A 3 -5.34 15.91 22.72
N PRO A 4 -4.25 15.19 23.06
CA PRO A 4 -2.95 15.46 22.47
C PRO A 4 -3.00 15.22 20.95
N LEU A 5 -2.22 16.00 20.20
CA LEU A 5 -2.07 15.78 18.77
C LEU A 5 -1.44 14.40 18.52
N PRO A 6 -1.88 13.68 17.48
CA PRO A 6 -1.27 12.42 17.13
C PRO A 6 0.20 12.62 16.72
N LEU A 7 1.05 11.63 17.01
CA LEU A 7 2.41 11.60 16.49
C LEU A 7 2.37 11.64 14.96
N SER A 8 3.25 12.43 14.37
CA SER A 8 3.43 12.55 12.93
C SER A 8 4.92 12.66 12.61
N SER A 9 5.26 12.45 11.36
CA SER A 9 6.63 12.53 10.88
C SER A 9 7.04 13.95 10.50
N ARG A 10 6.42 14.96 11.13
CA ARG A 10 6.80 16.38 10.97
C ARG A 10 8.04 16.73 11.79
N VAL A 11 8.26 16.05 12.91
CA VAL A 11 9.36 16.34 13.84
C VAL A 11 10.58 15.49 13.46
N GLU A 12 11.59 16.12 12.88
CA GLU A 12 12.85 15.45 12.57
C GLU A 12 13.50 14.86 13.83
N GLY A 13 14.07 13.66 13.70
CA GLY A 13 14.65 12.94 14.84
C GLY A 13 13.63 12.22 15.74
N SER A 14 12.32 12.46 15.57
CA SER A 14 11.30 11.65 16.25
C SER A 14 11.27 10.21 15.73
N PHE A 15 10.77 9.29 16.55
CA PHE A 15 10.58 7.89 16.14
C PHE A 15 9.65 7.75 14.94
N ALA A 16 8.58 8.56 14.87
CA ALA A 16 7.67 8.59 13.72
C ALA A 16 8.42 9.00 12.44
N TYR A 17 9.24 10.06 12.51
CA TYR A 17 10.05 10.51 11.37
C TYR A 17 11.02 9.43 10.90
N GLN A 18 11.78 8.81 11.81
CA GLN A 18 12.69 7.71 11.46
C GLN A 18 11.94 6.52 10.87
N THR A 19 10.76 6.19 11.40
CA THR A 19 9.94 5.09 10.88
C THR A 19 9.49 5.36 9.45
N VAL A 20 8.88 6.52 9.20
CA VAL A 20 8.41 6.88 7.84
C VAL A 20 9.55 7.08 6.87
N LYS A 21 10.67 7.69 7.28
CA LYS A 21 11.81 7.97 6.41
C LYS A 21 12.64 6.74 6.06
N ASP A 22 12.90 5.88 7.05
CA ASP A 22 13.88 4.81 6.91
C ASP A 22 13.23 3.42 6.90
N ARG A 23 12.30 3.14 7.84
CA ARG A 23 11.74 1.78 7.97
C ARG A 23 10.74 1.45 6.88
N LEU A 24 9.77 2.32 6.61
CA LEU A 24 8.72 2.06 5.62
C LEU A 24 9.28 1.83 4.20
N PRO A 25 10.26 2.62 3.69
CA PRO A 25 10.87 2.35 2.39
C PRO A 25 11.62 1.02 2.33
N VAL A 26 12.27 0.61 3.43
CA VAL A 26 12.95 -0.70 3.51
C VAL A 26 11.94 -1.83 3.42
N ILE A 27 10.80 -1.71 4.09
CA ILE A 27 9.71 -2.70 4.03
C ILE A 27 9.19 -2.83 2.59
N LEU A 28 8.86 -1.70 1.94
CA LEU A 28 8.42 -1.72 0.54
C LEU A 28 9.48 -2.34 -0.39
N THR A 29 10.75 -2.04 -0.18
CA THR A 29 11.85 -2.64 -0.97
C THR A 29 11.89 -4.16 -0.79
N ARG A 30 11.73 -4.66 0.43
CA ARG A 30 11.72 -6.12 0.70
C ARG A 30 10.53 -6.82 0.03
N VAL A 31 9.35 -6.20 0.04
CA VAL A 31 8.16 -6.73 -0.65
C VAL A 31 8.41 -6.78 -2.16
N ILE A 32 8.93 -5.69 -2.74
CA ILE A 32 9.29 -5.61 -4.16
C ILE A 32 10.31 -6.70 -4.54
N ASP A 33 11.39 -6.83 -3.77
CA ASP A 33 12.44 -7.81 -4.03
C ASP A 33 11.92 -9.24 -3.98
N HIS A 34 11.01 -9.53 -3.05
CA HIS A 34 10.41 -10.85 -2.92
C HIS A 34 9.55 -11.20 -4.13
N ILE A 35 8.66 -10.30 -4.57
CA ILE A 35 7.83 -10.51 -5.78
C ILE A 35 8.72 -10.66 -7.02
N TYR A 36 9.77 -9.84 -7.13
CA TYR A 36 10.67 -9.89 -8.27
C TYR A 36 11.46 -11.20 -8.36
N ARG A 37 11.93 -11.74 -7.23
CA ARG A 37 12.65 -13.02 -7.18
C ARG A 37 11.74 -14.20 -7.45
N ASP A 38 10.53 -14.17 -6.92
CA ASP A 38 9.62 -15.32 -6.97
C ASP A 38 8.75 -15.32 -8.24
N LYS A 39 8.84 -14.29 -9.11
CA LYS A 39 8.04 -14.16 -10.33
C LYS A 39 8.01 -15.41 -11.22
N ASP A 40 9.13 -16.14 -11.33
CA ASP A 40 9.22 -17.31 -12.20
C ASP A 40 8.56 -18.54 -11.52
N ILE A 41 8.64 -18.64 -10.19
CA ILE A 41 7.91 -19.63 -9.39
C ILE A 41 6.40 -19.34 -9.44
N ILE A 42 6.03 -18.08 -9.32
CA ILE A 42 4.67 -17.59 -9.41
C ILE A 42 4.09 -17.89 -10.80
N ALA A 43 4.83 -17.60 -11.88
CA ALA A 43 4.43 -17.91 -13.24
C ALA A 43 4.25 -19.42 -13.47
N ALA A 44 5.13 -20.25 -12.90
CA ALA A 44 4.98 -21.70 -12.98
C ALA A 44 3.71 -22.22 -12.27
N LYS A 45 3.27 -21.56 -11.20
CA LYS A 45 2.08 -21.95 -10.41
C LYS A 45 0.77 -21.41 -10.99
N TYR A 46 0.79 -20.19 -11.54
CA TYR A 46 -0.42 -19.45 -11.90
C TYR A 46 -0.52 -19.12 -13.41
N GLY A 47 0.50 -19.45 -14.20
CA GLY A 47 0.57 -19.19 -15.65
C GLY A 47 1.39 -17.93 -16.00
N GLU A 48 1.72 -17.78 -17.28
CA GLU A 48 2.54 -16.65 -17.78
C GLU A 48 1.91 -15.27 -17.49
N GLY A 49 0.58 -15.16 -17.46
CA GLY A 49 -0.12 -13.92 -17.08
C GLY A 49 0.24 -13.43 -15.67
N ALA A 50 0.55 -14.35 -14.76
CA ALA A 50 1.00 -14.00 -13.41
C ALA A 50 2.37 -13.31 -13.39
N ARG A 51 3.22 -13.57 -14.40
CA ARG A 51 4.51 -12.88 -14.55
C ARG A 51 4.33 -11.40 -14.85
N ASP A 52 3.36 -11.09 -15.72
CA ASP A 52 3.00 -9.72 -16.06
C ASP A 52 2.31 -9.03 -14.88
N GLU A 53 1.46 -9.74 -14.13
CA GLU A 53 0.91 -9.24 -12.87
C GLU A 53 2.02 -8.91 -11.84
N CYS A 54 3.02 -9.76 -11.65
CA CYS A 54 4.17 -9.47 -10.77
C CYS A 54 4.91 -8.19 -11.16
N LYS A 55 5.09 -7.96 -12.46
CA LYS A 55 5.73 -6.75 -12.99
C LYS A 55 4.88 -5.51 -12.71
N GLU A 56 3.57 -5.59 -12.93
CA GLU A 56 2.63 -4.51 -12.64
C GLU A 56 2.58 -4.18 -11.14
N ILE A 57 2.50 -5.19 -10.26
CA ILE A 57 2.55 -4.99 -8.80
C ILE A 57 3.87 -4.32 -8.40
N THR A 58 5.00 -4.80 -8.91
CA THR A 58 6.32 -4.23 -8.62
C THR A 58 6.42 -2.76 -9.03
N ASN A 59 5.86 -2.40 -10.19
CA ASN A 59 5.80 -1.01 -10.66
C ASN A 59 4.97 -0.13 -9.71
N ARG A 60 3.78 -0.60 -9.30
CA ARG A 60 2.90 0.11 -8.36
C ARG A 60 3.56 0.32 -7.00
N LEU A 61 4.22 -0.71 -6.46
CA LEU A 61 4.93 -0.62 -5.18
C LEU A 61 6.16 0.30 -5.27
N SER A 62 6.86 0.30 -6.41
CA SER A 62 7.97 1.22 -6.66
C SER A 62 7.48 2.68 -6.70
N GLN A 63 6.33 2.92 -7.33
CA GLN A 63 5.66 4.22 -7.32
C GLN A 63 5.25 4.61 -5.89
N LEU A 64 4.64 3.72 -5.13
CA LEU A 64 4.24 3.96 -3.75
C LEU A 64 5.43 4.36 -2.87
N LYS A 65 6.55 3.64 -3.02
CA LYS A 65 7.82 3.97 -2.34
C LYS A 65 8.32 5.36 -2.72
N ASN A 66 8.29 5.73 -4.00
CA ASN A 66 8.69 7.07 -4.43
C ASN A 66 7.79 8.16 -3.84
N GLU A 67 6.47 7.94 -3.84
CA GLU A 67 5.49 8.86 -3.27
C GLU A 67 5.74 9.07 -1.77
N LEU A 68 6.03 8.00 -1.05
CA LEU A 68 6.42 8.03 0.35
C LEU A 68 7.71 8.84 0.56
N GLN A 69 8.79 8.50 -0.15
CA GLN A 69 10.09 9.15 0.03
C GLN A 69 10.09 10.64 -0.36
N THR A 70 9.22 11.03 -1.29
CA THR A 70 9.11 12.42 -1.77
C THR A 70 7.95 13.18 -1.13
N ASN A 71 7.37 12.64 -0.05
CA ASN A 71 6.29 13.25 0.73
C ASN A 71 5.11 13.74 -0.14
N LYS A 72 4.69 12.91 -1.11
CA LYS A 72 3.52 13.21 -1.95
C LYS A 72 2.23 13.18 -1.13
N PRO A 73 1.16 13.83 -1.61
CA PRO A 73 -0.18 13.61 -1.06
C PRO A 73 -0.58 12.14 -1.15
N LEU A 74 -1.22 11.63 -0.10
CA LEU A 74 -1.90 10.35 -0.11
C LEU A 74 -3.03 10.40 -1.15
N LYS A 75 -3.43 9.23 -1.63
CA LYS A 75 -4.49 9.06 -2.61
C LYS A 75 -5.58 8.15 -2.07
N ILE A 76 -6.79 8.34 -2.56
CA ILE A 76 -7.90 7.41 -2.30
C ILE A 76 -7.51 5.97 -2.65
N ILE A 77 -8.04 5.03 -1.87
CA ILE A 77 -7.90 3.61 -2.13
C ILE A 77 -8.95 3.21 -3.17
N GLN A 78 -8.51 2.50 -4.20
CA GLN A 78 -9.35 2.01 -5.27
C GLN A 78 -10.17 0.79 -4.80
N PRO A 79 -11.46 0.71 -5.16
CA PRO A 79 -12.29 -0.42 -4.80
C PRO A 79 -11.81 -1.71 -5.48
N LYS A 80 -11.86 -2.80 -4.72
CA LYS A 80 -11.49 -4.14 -5.17
C LYS A 80 -12.68 -4.70 -5.95
N ARG A 81 -12.49 -4.99 -7.24
CA ARG A 81 -13.60 -5.34 -8.15
C ARG A 81 -13.93 -6.84 -8.19
N ASN A 82 -13.25 -7.65 -7.40
CA ASN A 82 -13.42 -9.11 -7.41
C ASN A 82 -14.59 -9.52 -6.53
N PRO A 83 -15.62 -10.21 -7.07
CA PRO A 83 -16.74 -10.70 -6.28
C PRO A 83 -16.28 -11.56 -5.09
N GLY A 84 -16.89 -11.36 -3.93
CA GLY A 84 -16.57 -12.14 -2.71
C GLY A 84 -15.29 -11.74 -1.98
N THR A 85 -14.61 -10.68 -2.42
CA THR A 85 -13.44 -10.12 -1.72
C THR A 85 -13.87 -9.10 -0.66
N TYR A 86 -13.25 -9.12 0.51
CA TYR A 86 -13.39 -8.04 1.50
C TYR A 86 -12.80 -6.73 0.98
N ASP A 87 -13.66 -5.71 0.84
CA ASP A 87 -13.29 -4.37 0.39
C ASP A 87 -13.59 -3.33 1.48
N ASP A 88 -12.53 -2.74 1.99
CA ASP A 88 -12.50 -1.69 3.02
C ASP A 88 -12.17 -0.30 2.42
N SER A 89 -12.11 -0.18 1.09
CA SER A 89 -11.74 1.07 0.40
C SER A 89 -12.62 2.25 0.81
N GLU A 90 -13.94 2.04 0.98
CA GLU A 90 -14.87 3.08 1.44
C GLU A 90 -14.50 3.61 2.83
N TRP A 91 -14.17 2.72 3.78
CA TRP A 91 -13.77 3.12 5.12
C TRP A 91 -12.48 3.95 5.11
N TRP A 92 -11.49 3.54 4.31
CA TRP A 92 -10.26 4.30 4.11
C TRP A 92 -10.49 5.67 3.47
N ASN A 93 -11.39 5.73 2.48
CA ASN A 93 -11.73 6.97 1.79
C ASN A 93 -12.49 7.93 2.70
N ASN A 94 -13.36 7.42 3.60
CA ASN A 94 -14.01 8.24 4.63
C ASN A 94 -13.00 8.89 5.59
N ILE A 95 -11.94 8.17 5.99
CA ILE A 95 -10.86 8.74 6.82
C ILE A 95 -10.10 9.84 6.05
N PHE A 96 -9.81 9.58 4.77
CA PHE A 96 -9.16 10.55 3.90
C PHE A 96 -9.99 11.84 3.76
N GLU A 97 -11.28 11.71 3.49
CA GLU A 97 -12.23 12.82 3.36
C GLU A 97 -12.35 13.60 4.67
N SER A 98 -12.53 12.90 5.80
CA SER A 98 -12.58 13.51 7.12
C SER A 98 -11.31 14.31 7.45
N TYR A 99 -10.13 13.78 7.10
CA TYR A 99 -8.88 14.54 7.23
C TYR A 99 -8.92 15.83 6.41
N CYS A 100 -9.36 15.75 5.14
CA CYS A 100 -9.45 16.92 4.26
C CYS A 100 -10.41 17.98 4.81
N GLU A 101 -11.56 17.58 5.35
CA GLU A 101 -12.55 18.47 5.95
C GLU A 101 -12.01 19.19 7.18
N VAL A 102 -11.32 18.46 8.07
CA VAL A 102 -10.80 19.00 9.33
C VAL A 102 -9.59 19.90 9.11
N HIS A 103 -8.72 19.56 8.15
CA HIS A 103 -7.44 20.24 7.97
C HIS A 103 -7.40 21.21 6.77
N GLY A 104 -8.38 21.14 5.87
CA GLY A 104 -8.40 21.94 4.63
C GLY A 104 -7.30 21.57 3.63
N GLU A 105 -6.63 20.42 3.82
CA GLU A 105 -5.55 19.93 2.97
C GLU A 105 -5.58 18.41 2.84
N VAL A 106 -5.00 17.90 1.75
CA VAL A 106 -4.85 16.45 1.53
C VAL A 106 -3.76 15.89 2.46
N PRO A 107 -3.99 14.74 3.12
CA PRO A 107 -2.96 14.13 3.97
C PRO A 107 -1.71 13.79 3.15
N LYS A 108 -0.52 13.97 3.74
CA LYS A 108 0.78 13.58 3.13
C LYS A 108 1.54 12.64 4.05
N TRP A 109 2.49 11.90 3.49
CA TRP A 109 3.28 10.88 4.19
C TRP A 109 3.96 11.39 5.46
N TYR A 110 4.41 12.65 5.48
CA TYR A 110 5.10 13.22 6.64
C TYR A 110 4.19 14.08 7.52
N THR A 111 3.02 14.50 7.02
CA THR A 111 2.17 15.48 7.70
C THR A 111 0.98 14.86 8.43
N ALA A 112 0.45 13.76 7.92
CA ALA A 112 -0.65 13.03 8.56
C ALA A 112 -0.16 12.25 9.79
N SER A 113 -1.08 11.70 10.58
CA SER A 113 -0.71 10.91 11.75
C SER A 113 0.09 9.68 11.33
N TRP A 114 1.14 9.37 12.08
CA TRP A 114 2.03 8.24 11.80
C TRP A 114 1.26 6.92 11.71
N LEU A 115 0.33 6.69 12.64
CA LEU A 115 -0.52 5.49 12.63
C LEU A 115 -1.35 5.39 11.34
N TYR A 116 -1.94 6.49 10.89
CA TYR A 116 -2.71 6.50 9.65
C TYR A 116 -1.80 6.21 8.44
N VAL A 117 -0.64 6.85 8.36
CA VAL A 117 0.33 6.68 7.27
C VAL A 117 0.84 5.24 7.19
N GLU A 118 1.18 4.65 8.33
CA GLU A 118 1.69 3.28 8.39
C GLU A 118 0.63 2.27 7.97
N CYS A 119 -0.59 2.35 8.53
CA CYS A 119 -1.66 1.45 8.13
C CYS A 119 -2.08 1.67 6.67
N TYR A 120 -2.11 2.92 6.20
CA TYR A 120 -2.38 3.27 4.80
C TYR A 120 -1.36 2.63 3.85
N MET A 121 -0.07 2.59 4.21
CA MET A 121 0.95 1.93 3.40
C MET A 121 0.58 0.46 3.17
N TYR A 122 0.21 -0.28 4.22
CA TYR A 122 -0.17 -1.69 4.08
C TYR A 122 -1.46 -1.86 3.29
N ALA A 123 -2.44 -0.95 3.46
CA ALA A 123 -3.66 -0.97 2.65
C ALA A 123 -3.35 -0.76 1.15
N LYS A 124 -2.39 0.11 0.80
CA LYS A 124 -1.92 0.31 -0.58
C LYS A 124 -1.09 -0.85 -1.11
N ILE A 125 -0.32 -1.53 -0.25
CA ILE A 125 0.35 -2.79 -0.63
C ILE A 125 -0.72 -3.82 -1.01
N HIS A 126 -1.71 -4.05 -0.14
CA HIS A 126 -2.80 -4.99 -0.41
C HIS A 126 -3.55 -4.61 -1.69
N GLU A 127 -3.97 -3.34 -1.84
CA GLU A 127 -4.61 -2.82 -3.07
C GLU A 127 -3.77 -3.06 -4.34
N SER A 128 -2.44 -3.04 -4.26
CA SER A 128 -1.58 -3.26 -5.43
C SER A 128 -1.75 -4.64 -6.06
N PHE A 129 -2.09 -5.66 -5.25
CA PHE A 129 -2.43 -7.01 -5.71
C PHE A 129 -3.79 -7.07 -6.40
N TYR A 130 -4.63 -6.04 -6.25
CA TYR A 130 -5.91 -5.92 -6.92
C TYR A 130 -5.81 -5.18 -8.25
N ILE A 131 -5.11 -5.79 -9.20
CA ILE A 131 -5.00 -5.28 -10.57
C ILE A 131 -6.38 -5.30 -11.23
N ARG A 132 -6.68 -4.23 -11.98
CA ARG A 132 -7.94 -4.13 -12.73
C ARG A 132 -7.91 -5.17 -13.85
N VAL A 133 -8.80 -6.15 -13.74
CA VAL A 133 -9.07 -7.12 -14.81
C VAL A 133 -9.66 -6.36 -16.01
N ILE A 134 -9.02 -6.48 -17.18
CA ILE A 134 -9.59 -6.03 -18.45
C ILE A 134 -10.75 -6.98 -18.78
N PRO A 135 -11.95 -6.49 -19.17
CA PRO A 135 -13.05 -7.37 -19.53
C PRO A 135 -12.64 -8.34 -20.65
N GLY A 136 -12.61 -9.65 -20.36
CA GLY A 136 -12.23 -10.70 -21.30
C GLY A 136 -10.95 -11.48 -20.97
N GLU A 137 -10.17 -11.06 -19.98
CA GLU A 137 -8.99 -11.79 -19.50
C GLU A 137 -9.21 -12.33 -18.09
N THR A 138 -8.88 -13.59 -17.84
CA THR A 138 -8.89 -14.24 -16.52
C THR A 138 -7.66 -13.87 -15.68
N ASN A 139 -7.15 -12.64 -15.77
CA ASN A 139 -5.89 -12.22 -15.14
C ASN A 139 -6.13 -11.64 -13.74
N ALA A 140 -6.54 -12.52 -12.81
CA ALA A 140 -6.67 -12.20 -11.39
C ALA A 140 -6.06 -13.32 -10.55
N HIS A 141 -4.79 -13.64 -10.80
CA HIS A 141 -4.17 -14.81 -10.19
C HIS A 141 -3.49 -14.52 -8.85
N LEU A 142 -3.00 -13.30 -8.64
CA LEU A 142 -2.14 -12.97 -7.48
C LEU A 142 -2.83 -12.41 -6.25
N HIS A 143 -4.15 -12.22 -6.25
CA HIS A 143 -4.88 -11.83 -5.04
C HIS A 143 -4.75 -12.89 -3.92
N HIS A 144 -4.61 -14.17 -4.28
CA HIS A 144 -4.37 -15.25 -3.33
C HIS A 144 -2.91 -15.32 -2.84
N TYR A 145 -1.97 -14.74 -3.59
CA TYR A 145 -0.55 -14.71 -3.21
C TYR A 145 -0.29 -13.73 -2.06
N ASP A 146 -1.03 -12.63 -1.99
CA ASP A 146 -0.97 -11.65 -0.88
C ASP A 146 -1.24 -12.29 0.49
N THR A 147 -2.11 -13.29 0.54
CA THR A 147 -2.40 -14.02 1.78
C THR A 147 -1.20 -14.81 2.30
N ASP A 148 -0.27 -15.21 1.43
CA ASP A 148 0.98 -15.90 1.79
C ASP A 148 2.11 -14.90 2.15
N LEU A 149 2.06 -13.69 1.60
CA LEU A 149 2.95 -12.58 1.98
C LEU A 149 2.76 -12.13 3.43
N HIS A 150 1.52 -12.11 3.93
CA HIS A 150 1.22 -11.80 5.33
C HIS A 150 1.94 -12.73 6.33
N LYS A 151 2.17 -14.00 5.97
CA LYS A 151 2.94 -14.94 6.80
C LYS A 151 4.46 -14.68 6.73
N THR A 152 4.93 -14.13 5.62
CA THR A 152 6.35 -13.89 5.34
C THR A 152 6.83 -12.56 5.91
N PHE A 153 5.94 -11.57 6.03
CA PHE A 153 6.23 -10.23 6.54
C PHE A 153 5.55 -9.93 7.87
N SER A 154 5.15 -10.96 8.62
CA SER A 154 4.74 -10.79 10.02
C SER A 154 5.89 -10.15 10.81
N PHE A 155 5.65 -8.92 11.30
CA PHE A 155 6.54 -8.20 12.21
C PHE A 155 6.36 -8.68 13.65
#